data_AF-A0A8N4F1T5-F1
#
_entry.id   AF-A0A8N4F1T5-F1
#
_cell.length_a   1.000
_cell.length_b   1.000
_cell.length_c   1.000
_cell.angle_alpha   90.00
_cell.angle_beta   90.00
_cell.angle_gamma   90.00
#
_symmetry.space_group_name_H-M   'P 1'
#
loop_
_entity.id
_entity.type
_entity.pdbx_description
1 polymer ?
#
loop_
_entity_poly.entity_id
_entity_poly.type
_entity_poly.pdbx_seq_one_letter_code
_entity_poly.pdbx_strand_id
1 'polypeptide(L)'
;MAGARENNVCMAKLAEKAKRYEEMVEFMENVAAAAAAAAEGEELTVEERNLLSVAYKKVINDRRDSWRIVSSTEQEESRGNEDYAADIRDYRANIEADLTSRCAGILRLLDASLIPSASTADSKAFYHKMKGDFHRYLAEFKTGSERDDAAESALAAQVSSLFLALFGFRSDPAIRSIC
;
A
#
# COMPACT_ATOMS: atom_id res chain seq x y z
N MET A 1 25.05 -9.60 -18.25
CA MET A 1 23.75 -8.91 -18.39
C MET A 1 23.17 -8.77 -17.00
N ALA A 2 22.65 -7.60 -16.63
CA ALA A 2 22.00 -7.42 -15.33
C ALA A 2 20.82 -8.41 -15.19
N GLY A 3 20.61 -8.93 -13.99
CA GLY A 3 19.50 -9.85 -13.72
C GLY A 3 18.14 -9.18 -13.96
N ALA A 4 17.10 -9.95 -14.25
CA ALA A 4 15.75 -9.41 -14.49
C ALA A 4 15.25 -8.54 -13.31
N ARG A 5 15.58 -8.93 -12.07
CA ARG A 5 15.30 -8.16 -10.85
C ARG A 5 16.00 -6.80 -10.84
N GLU A 6 17.31 -6.77 -11.12
CA GLU A 6 18.11 -5.54 -11.16
C GLU A 6 17.62 -4.57 -12.25
N ASN A 7 17.22 -5.10 -13.40
CA ASN A 7 16.63 -4.30 -14.47
C ASN A 7 15.32 -3.63 -14.03
N ASN A 8 14.42 -4.39 -13.38
CA ASN A 8 13.18 -3.83 -12.85
C ASN A 8 13.43 -2.77 -11.77
N VAL A 9 14.39 -2.96 -10.88
CA VAL A 9 14.77 -1.93 -9.89
C VAL A 9 15.30 -0.66 -10.57
N CYS A 10 16.12 -0.81 -11.62
CA CYS A 10 16.61 0.33 -12.40
C CYS A 10 15.45 1.10 -13.06
N MET A 11 14.53 0.37 -13.69
CA MET A 11 13.35 0.96 -14.34
C MET A 11 12.41 1.61 -13.33
N ALA A 12 12.21 1.04 -12.14
CA ALA A 12 11.43 1.66 -11.07
C ALA A 12 12.04 3.00 -10.61
N LYS A 13 13.37 3.07 -10.45
CA LYS A 13 14.07 4.33 -10.11
C LYS A 13 13.95 5.37 -11.22
N LEU A 14 13.94 4.94 -12.49
CA LEU A 14 13.72 5.83 -13.62
C LEU A 14 12.28 6.36 -13.65
N ALA A 15 11.31 5.47 -13.44
CA ALA A 15 9.89 5.81 -13.37
C ALA A 15 9.58 6.77 -12.23
N GLU A 16 10.22 6.59 -11.06
CA GLU A 16 10.14 7.53 -9.93
C GLU A 16 10.58 8.95 -10.35
N LYS A 17 11.76 9.07 -10.99
CA LYS A 17 12.29 10.35 -11.47
C LYS A 17 11.38 10.99 -12.54
N ALA A 18 10.76 10.16 -13.37
CA ALA A 18 9.79 10.59 -14.37
C ALA A 18 8.38 10.84 -13.82
N LYS A 19 8.15 10.58 -12.51
CA LYS A 19 6.84 10.63 -11.85
C LYS A 19 5.78 9.73 -12.49
N ARG A 20 6.19 8.64 -13.15
CA ARG A 20 5.29 7.64 -13.73
C ARG A 20 5.06 6.52 -12.72
N TYR A 21 4.34 6.82 -11.65
CA TYR A 21 4.20 5.91 -10.50
C TYR A 21 3.40 4.65 -10.81
N GLU A 22 2.50 4.66 -11.81
CA GLU A 22 1.80 3.44 -12.24
C GLU A 22 2.77 2.41 -12.81
N GLU A 23 3.65 2.81 -13.73
CA GLU A 23 4.71 1.92 -14.23
C GLU A 23 5.70 1.52 -13.13
N MET A 24 5.99 2.45 -12.20
CA MET A 24 6.82 2.13 -11.04
C MET A 24 6.22 0.99 -10.21
N VAL A 25 4.89 0.95 -10.04
CA VAL A 25 4.20 -0.16 -9.38
C VAL A 25 4.41 -1.46 -10.16
N GLU A 26 4.22 -1.47 -11.48
CA GLU A 26 4.42 -2.66 -12.31
C GLU A 26 5.85 -3.22 -12.19
N PHE A 27 6.86 -2.36 -12.27
CA PHE A 27 8.26 -2.79 -12.09
C PHE A 27 8.50 -3.38 -10.70
N MET A 28 7.95 -2.77 -9.65
CA MET A 28 8.14 -3.23 -8.28
C MET A 28 7.32 -4.49 -7.95
N GLU A 29 6.16 -4.69 -8.57
CA GLU A 29 5.41 -5.95 -8.51
C GLU A 29 6.21 -7.09 -9.16
N ASN A 30 6.89 -6.83 -10.29
CA ASN A 30 7.78 -7.81 -10.91
C ASN A 30 8.99 -8.14 -10.02
N VAL A 31 9.54 -7.16 -9.29
CA VAL A 31 10.61 -7.40 -8.29
C VAL A 31 10.09 -8.27 -7.15
N ALA A 32 8.89 -7.97 -6.62
CA ALA A 32 8.27 -8.76 -5.56
C ALA A 32 7.95 -10.19 -6.01
N ALA A 33 7.44 -10.37 -7.23
CA ALA A 33 7.17 -11.68 -7.81
C ALA A 33 8.47 -12.48 -8.05
N ALA A 34 9.54 -11.83 -8.53
CA ALA A 34 10.84 -12.47 -8.68
C ALA A 34 11.42 -12.92 -7.35
N ALA A 35 11.31 -12.10 -6.30
CA ALA A 35 11.72 -12.46 -4.94
C ALA A 35 10.90 -13.64 -4.39
N ALA A 36 9.59 -13.66 -4.65
CA ALA A 36 8.73 -14.77 -4.24
C ALA A 36 8.99 -16.09 -4.99
N ALA A 37 9.45 -16.00 -6.25
CA ALA A 37 9.76 -17.16 -7.09
C ALA A 37 11.19 -17.70 -6.88
N ALA A 38 12.07 -16.90 -6.28
CA ALA A 38 13.41 -17.36 -5.90
C ALA A 38 13.33 -18.43 -4.80
N ALA A 39 14.36 -19.27 -4.71
CA ALA A 39 14.46 -20.30 -3.69
C ALA A 39 14.29 -19.72 -2.28
N GLU A 40 13.80 -20.54 -1.34
CA GLU A 40 13.40 -20.13 0.02
C GLU A 40 14.37 -19.10 0.64
N GLY A 41 13.86 -17.89 0.91
CA GLY A 41 14.55 -16.89 1.72
C GLY A 41 14.96 -15.59 1.02
N GLU A 42 14.70 -15.41 -0.28
CA GLU A 42 15.02 -14.14 -0.94
C GLU A 42 13.96 -13.07 -0.66
N GLU A 43 14.19 -12.23 0.37
CA GLU A 43 13.32 -11.11 0.70
C GLU A 43 13.65 -9.83 -0.10
N LEU A 44 12.73 -8.87 -0.09
CA LEU A 44 13.01 -7.52 -0.59
C LEU A 44 14.02 -6.82 0.33
N THR A 45 15.07 -6.27 -0.28
CA THR A 45 16.02 -5.39 0.40
C THR A 45 15.31 -4.13 0.91
N VAL A 46 15.96 -3.41 1.83
CA VAL A 46 15.43 -2.15 2.38
C VAL A 46 15.15 -1.14 1.25
N GLU A 47 16.01 -1.05 0.24
CA GLU A 47 15.82 -0.15 -0.89
C GLU A 47 14.60 -0.54 -1.73
N GLU A 48 14.48 -1.81 -2.11
CA GLU A 48 13.35 -2.30 -2.92
C GLU A 48 12.03 -2.17 -2.17
N ARG A 49 12.01 -2.48 -0.88
CA ARG A 49 10.84 -2.30 -0.02
C ARG A 49 10.40 -0.83 0.04
N ASN A 50 11.36 0.08 0.16
CA ASN A 50 11.07 1.51 0.15
C ASN A 50 10.52 1.96 -1.22
N LEU A 51 11.13 1.53 -2.33
CA LEU A 51 10.63 1.83 -3.67
C LEU A 51 9.20 1.34 -3.89
N LEU A 52 8.90 0.10 -3.50
CA LEU A 52 7.55 -0.47 -3.56
C LEU A 52 6.56 0.40 -2.77
N SER A 53 6.93 0.79 -1.55
CA SER A 53 6.08 1.61 -0.69
C SER A 53 5.81 3.00 -1.27
N VAL A 54 6.84 3.63 -1.86
CA VAL A 54 6.71 4.94 -2.51
C VAL A 54 5.80 4.85 -3.72
N ALA A 55 5.99 3.84 -4.57
CA ALA A 55 5.20 3.62 -5.78
C ALA A 55 3.70 3.55 -5.47
N TYR A 56 3.29 2.60 -4.62
CA TYR A 56 1.88 2.44 -4.27
C TYR A 56 1.32 3.64 -3.52
N LYS A 57 2.08 4.22 -2.58
CA LYS A 57 1.63 5.40 -1.83
C LYS A 57 1.35 6.57 -2.75
N LYS A 58 2.16 6.78 -3.80
CA LYS A 58 1.94 7.87 -4.76
C LYS A 58 0.71 7.62 -5.61
N VAL A 59 0.59 6.44 -6.22
CA VAL A 59 -0.58 6.08 -7.03
C VAL A 59 -1.89 6.21 -6.25
N ILE A 60 -1.94 5.68 -5.02
CA ILE A 60 -3.14 5.74 -4.19
C ILE A 60 -3.43 7.16 -3.70
N ASN A 61 -2.43 7.95 -3.33
CA ASN A 61 -2.66 9.32 -2.89
C ASN A 61 -3.19 10.21 -4.01
N ASP A 62 -2.64 10.10 -5.22
CA ASP A 62 -3.12 10.87 -6.37
C ASP A 62 -4.59 10.54 -6.69
N ARG A 63 -4.97 9.26 -6.55
CA ARG A 63 -6.36 8.81 -6.72
C ARG A 63 -7.27 9.24 -5.55
N ARG A 64 -6.78 9.23 -4.30
CA ARG A 64 -7.51 9.75 -3.13
C ARG A 64 -7.75 11.26 -3.23
N ASP A 65 -6.78 12.01 -3.74
CA ASP A 65 -6.93 13.44 -3.98
C ASP A 65 -7.99 13.69 -5.06
N SER A 66 -7.98 12.89 -6.13
CA SER A 66 -9.04 12.91 -7.15
C SER A 66 -10.42 12.61 -6.56
N TRP A 67 -10.53 11.55 -5.74
CA TRP A 67 -11.77 11.19 -5.04
C TRP A 67 -12.30 12.32 -4.16
N ARG A 68 -11.42 12.96 -3.39
CA ARG A 68 -11.77 14.05 -2.48
C ARG A 68 -12.31 15.27 -3.22
N ILE A 69 -11.70 15.63 -4.35
CA ILE A 69 -12.18 16.72 -5.21
C ILE A 69 -13.57 16.40 -5.75
N VAL A 70 -13.75 15.21 -6.35
CA VAL A 70 -15.04 14.81 -6.92
C VAL A 70 -16.13 14.72 -5.86
N SER A 71 -15.80 14.19 -4.68
CA SER A 71 -16.74 14.12 -3.55
C SER A 71 -17.16 15.50 -3.05
N SER A 72 -16.24 16.47 -3.00
CA SER A 72 -16.60 17.85 -2.66
C SER A 72 -17.49 18.50 -3.72
N THR A 73 -17.20 18.26 -5.01
CA THR A 73 -18.02 18.76 -6.12
C THR A 73 -19.43 18.17 -6.12
N GLU A 74 -19.57 16.85 -5.85
CA GLU A 74 -20.90 16.22 -5.72
C GLU A 74 -21.74 16.91 -4.63
N GLN A 75 -21.11 17.23 -3.49
CA GLN A 75 -21.80 17.87 -2.36
C GLN A 75 -22.22 19.32 -2.65
N GLU A 76 -21.46 20.04 -3.48
CA GLU A 76 -21.78 21.40 -3.90
C GLU A 76 -22.93 21.42 -4.92
N GLU A 77 -22.86 20.60 -5.96
CA GLU A 77 -23.86 20.55 -7.04
C GLU A 77 -25.22 20.04 -6.55
N SER A 78 -25.22 19.12 -5.58
CA SER A 78 -26.45 18.62 -4.93
C SER A 78 -27.27 19.72 -4.23
N ARG A 79 -26.73 20.93 -4.08
CA ARG A 79 -27.43 22.08 -3.47
C ARG A 79 -28.06 23.04 -4.48
N GLY A 80 -27.79 22.89 -5.78
CA GLY A 80 -28.19 23.89 -6.77
C GLY A 80 -28.48 23.40 -8.19
N ASN A 81 -28.05 22.19 -8.57
CA ASN A 81 -28.19 21.69 -9.94
C ASN A 81 -28.30 20.15 -9.98
N GLU A 82 -29.52 19.63 -10.12
CA GLU A 82 -29.78 18.17 -10.07
C GLU A 82 -29.33 17.43 -11.33
N ASP A 83 -29.22 18.12 -12.47
CA ASP A 83 -28.99 17.52 -13.79
C ASP A 83 -27.64 16.80 -13.92
N TYR A 84 -26.58 17.34 -13.30
CA TYR A 84 -25.23 16.74 -13.33
C TYR A 84 -24.90 15.90 -12.10
N ALA A 85 -25.77 15.89 -11.08
CA ALA A 85 -25.51 15.21 -9.81
C ALA A 85 -25.39 13.68 -9.99
N ALA A 86 -26.14 13.11 -10.94
CA ALA A 86 -26.04 11.69 -11.27
C ALA A 86 -24.69 11.33 -11.92
N ASP A 87 -24.25 12.08 -12.92
CA ASP A 87 -22.98 11.84 -13.63
C ASP A 87 -21.77 11.98 -12.69
N ILE A 88 -21.79 12.98 -11.80
CA ILE A 88 -20.72 13.18 -10.81
C ILE A 88 -20.65 12.02 -9.82
N ARG A 89 -21.81 11.50 -9.38
CA ARG A 89 -21.90 10.35 -8.50
C ARG A 89 -21.36 9.09 -9.15
N ASP A 90 -21.70 8.84 -10.40
CA ASP A 90 -21.20 7.69 -11.16
C ASP A 90 -19.68 7.78 -11.36
N TYR A 91 -19.17 8.99 -11.62
CA TYR A 91 -17.74 9.23 -11.69
C TYR A 91 -17.02 9.00 -10.34
N ARG A 92 -17.62 9.45 -9.23
CA ARG A 92 -17.11 9.14 -7.88
C ARG A 92 -17.06 7.63 -7.65
N ALA A 93 -18.13 6.91 -7.97
CA ALA A 93 -18.19 5.47 -7.80
C ALA A 93 -17.12 4.72 -8.61
N ASN A 94 -16.82 5.18 -9.83
CA ASN A 94 -15.72 4.64 -10.64
C ASN A 94 -14.35 4.84 -9.97
N ILE A 95 -14.10 6.02 -9.37
CA ILE A 95 -12.88 6.29 -8.62
C ILE A 95 -12.79 5.40 -7.38
N GLU A 96 -13.88 5.20 -6.65
CA GLU A 96 -13.93 4.32 -5.47
C GLU A 96 -13.67 2.85 -5.84
N ALA A 97 -14.18 2.39 -6.98
CA ALA A 97 -13.91 1.06 -7.51
C ALA A 97 -12.42 0.89 -7.86
N ASP A 98 -11.80 1.87 -8.52
CA ASP A 98 -10.36 1.86 -8.84
C ASP A 98 -9.50 1.86 -7.56
N LEU A 99 -9.82 2.72 -6.59
CA LEU A 99 -9.16 2.73 -5.27
C LEU A 99 -9.28 1.38 -4.56
N THR A 100 -10.48 0.79 -4.55
CA THR A 100 -10.73 -0.51 -3.92
C THR A 100 -9.89 -1.60 -4.58
N SER A 101 -9.89 -1.66 -5.92
CA SER A 101 -9.13 -2.64 -6.68
C SER A 101 -7.62 -2.54 -6.42
N ARG A 102 -7.07 -1.32 -6.45
CA ARG A 102 -5.64 -1.09 -6.21
C ARG A 102 -5.22 -1.40 -4.79
N CYS A 103 -6.03 -0.99 -3.80
CA CYS A 103 -5.80 -1.35 -2.39
C CYS A 103 -5.88 -2.88 -2.18
N ALA A 104 -6.84 -3.56 -2.80
CA ALA A 104 -6.94 -5.01 -2.72
C ALA A 104 -5.72 -5.71 -3.33
N GLY A 105 -5.19 -5.19 -4.44
CA GLY A 105 -3.97 -5.69 -5.09
C GLY A 105 -2.77 -5.71 -4.14
N ILE A 106 -2.45 -4.58 -3.51
CA ILE A 106 -1.33 -4.48 -2.58
C ILE A 106 -1.56 -5.25 -1.29
N LEU A 107 -2.78 -5.25 -0.74
CA LEU A 107 -3.11 -6.05 0.46
C LEU A 107 -2.89 -7.54 0.20
N ARG A 108 -3.28 -8.03 -0.99
CA ARG A 108 -3.02 -9.41 -1.41
C ARG A 108 -1.53 -9.70 -1.54
N LEU A 109 -0.74 -8.79 -2.13
CA LEU A 109 0.71 -8.94 -2.24
C LEU A 109 1.39 -9.02 -0.85
N LEU A 110 0.94 -8.17 0.08
CA LEU A 110 1.42 -8.16 1.46
C LEU A 110 1.13 -9.48 2.16
N ASP A 111 -0.11 -9.95 2.12
CA ASP A 111 -0.55 -11.14 2.85
C ASP A 111 -0.03 -12.45 2.23
N ALA A 112 0.03 -12.54 0.90
CA ALA A 112 0.41 -13.77 0.21
C ALA A 112 1.93 -13.95 0.10
N SER A 113 2.71 -12.87 0.09
CA SER A 113 4.13 -12.93 -0.24
C SER A 113 5.01 -12.18 0.76
N LEU A 114 4.81 -10.87 0.93
CA LEU A 114 5.81 -10.02 1.60
C LEU A 114 5.86 -10.22 3.12
N ILE A 115 4.72 -10.40 3.79
CA ILE A 115 4.66 -10.67 5.22
C ILE A 115 5.19 -12.08 5.54
N PRO A 116 4.79 -13.14 4.80
CA PRO A 116 5.38 -14.48 4.97
C PRO A 116 6.89 -14.54 4.71
N SER A 117 7.40 -13.81 3.71
CA SER A 117 8.83 -13.82 3.35
C SER A 117 9.71 -13.02 4.30
N ALA A 118 9.13 -12.13 5.09
CA ALA A 118 9.87 -11.23 5.98
C ALA A 118 10.57 -12.02 7.10
N SER A 119 11.90 -11.93 7.17
CA SER A 119 12.70 -12.65 8.17
C SER A 119 12.87 -11.88 9.49
N THR A 120 12.95 -10.55 9.41
CA THR A 120 13.25 -9.67 10.56
C THR A 120 11.99 -9.05 11.17
N ALA A 121 12.05 -8.68 12.46
CA ALA A 121 10.96 -7.96 13.11
C ALA A 121 10.69 -6.61 12.43
N ASP A 122 11.73 -5.91 11.98
CA ASP A 122 11.63 -4.62 11.28
C ASP A 122 10.91 -4.73 9.94
N SER A 123 11.24 -5.77 9.15
CA SER A 123 10.57 -6.00 7.86
C SER A 123 9.09 -6.35 8.03
N LYS A 124 8.77 -7.22 8.99
CA LYS A 124 7.38 -7.53 9.34
C LYS A 124 6.64 -6.28 9.83
N ALA A 125 7.25 -5.51 10.74
CA ALA A 125 6.65 -4.28 11.27
C ALA A 125 6.38 -3.26 10.16
N PHE A 126 7.29 -3.14 9.18
CA PHE A 126 7.12 -2.29 8.01
C PHE A 126 5.91 -2.72 7.16
N TYR A 127 5.81 -4.01 6.83
CA TYR A 127 4.69 -4.51 6.02
C TYR A 127 3.35 -4.42 6.76
N HIS A 128 3.31 -4.69 8.06
CA HIS A 128 2.10 -4.50 8.86
C HIS A 128 1.68 -3.02 8.95
N LYS A 129 2.64 -2.09 9.06
CA LYS A 129 2.36 -0.66 8.99
C LYS A 129 1.73 -0.29 7.64
N MET A 130 2.34 -0.77 6.56
CA MET A 130 1.86 -0.55 5.20
C MET A 130 0.46 -1.13 4.99
N LYS A 131 0.19 -2.34 5.49
CA LYS A 131 -1.14 -2.97 5.51
C LYS A 131 -2.18 -2.09 6.23
N GLY A 132 -1.83 -1.60 7.41
CA GLY A 132 -2.70 -0.69 8.19
C GLY A 132 -3.00 0.61 7.45
N ASP A 133 -2.02 1.18 6.75
CA ASP A 133 -2.23 2.39 5.93
C ASP A 133 -3.24 2.17 4.79
N PHE A 134 -3.18 1.03 4.09
CA PHE A 134 -4.14 0.73 3.01
C PHE A 134 -5.55 0.42 3.51
N HIS A 135 -5.69 -0.32 4.61
CA HIS A 135 -7.00 -0.50 5.24
C HIS A 135 -7.57 0.83 5.75
N ARG A 136 -6.73 1.71 6.29
CA ARG A 136 -7.15 3.07 6.67
C ARG A 136 -7.64 3.86 5.46
N TYR A 137 -6.97 3.77 4.31
CA TYR A 137 -7.43 4.41 3.08
C TYR A 137 -8.77 3.86 2.60
N LEU A 138 -9.02 2.56 2.70
CA LEU A 138 -10.33 1.96 2.39
C LEU A 138 -11.42 2.53 3.32
N ALA A 139 -11.16 2.64 4.62
CA ALA A 139 -12.12 3.14 5.60
C ALA A 139 -12.52 4.62 5.40
N GLU A 140 -11.77 5.39 4.60
CA GLU A 140 -12.08 6.82 4.34
C GLU A 140 -13.29 7.01 3.42
N PHE A 141 -13.50 6.12 2.46
CA PHE A 141 -14.55 6.26 1.45
C PHE A 141 -15.58 5.13 1.48
N LYS A 142 -15.29 4.00 2.14
CA LYS A 142 -16.28 2.95 2.38
C LYS A 142 -17.35 3.41 3.38
N THR A 143 -18.51 2.75 3.33
CA THR A 143 -19.66 3.06 4.20
C THR A 143 -20.25 1.79 4.80
N GLY A 144 -21.03 1.92 5.88
CA GLY A 144 -21.65 0.78 6.56
C GLY A 144 -20.62 -0.21 7.11
N SER A 145 -20.94 -1.51 7.03
CA SER A 145 -20.08 -2.58 7.55
C SER A 145 -18.70 -2.64 6.89
N GLU A 146 -18.60 -2.32 5.60
CA GLU A 146 -17.30 -2.32 4.90
C GLU A 146 -16.31 -1.30 5.49
N ARG A 147 -16.82 -0.18 6.01
CA ARG A 147 -16.01 0.81 6.72
C ARG A 147 -15.52 0.29 8.06
N ASP A 148 -16.41 -0.35 8.81
CA ASP A 148 -16.10 -0.87 10.14
C ASP A 148 -15.07 -2.00 10.04
N ASP A 149 -15.26 -2.94 9.11
CA ASP A 149 -14.32 -4.02 8.82
C ASP A 149 -12.93 -3.49 8.42
N ALA A 150 -12.90 -2.44 7.58
CA ALA A 150 -11.66 -1.79 7.16
C ALA A 150 -10.97 -1.08 8.34
N ALA A 151 -11.73 -0.41 9.21
CA ALA A 151 -11.19 0.27 10.39
C ALA A 151 -10.62 -0.72 11.41
N GLU A 152 -11.32 -1.83 11.67
CA GLU A 152 -10.83 -2.90 12.54
C GLU A 152 -9.56 -3.55 11.99
N SER A 153 -9.54 -3.84 10.68
CA SER A 153 -8.37 -4.39 10.00
C SER A 153 -7.17 -3.44 10.05
N ALA A 154 -7.41 -2.13 9.90
CA ALA A 154 -6.37 -1.11 10.03
C ALA A 154 -5.79 -1.08 11.44
N LEU A 155 -6.64 -1.10 12.47
CA LEU A 155 -6.24 -1.10 13.86
C LEU A 155 -5.45 -2.37 14.21
N ALA A 156 -5.93 -3.54 13.80
CA ALA A 156 -5.25 -4.81 14.02
C ALA A 156 -3.84 -4.81 13.42
N ALA A 157 -3.69 -4.34 12.18
CA ALA A 157 -2.39 -4.25 11.52
C ALA A 157 -1.44 -3.26 12.22
N GLN A 158 -1.96 -2.11 12.69
CA GLN A 158 -1.17 -1.14 13.45
C GLN A 158 -0.71 -1.70 14.80
N VAL A 159 -1.57 -2.43 15.50
CA VAL A 159 -1.22 -3.10 16.77
C VAL A 159 -0.14 -4.16 16.53
N SER A 160 -0.27 -4.98 15.49
CA SER A 160 0.77 -5.96 15.12
C SER A 160 2.11 -5.29 14.79
N SER A 161 2.09 -4.20 14.01
CA SER A 161 3.29 -3.43 13.68
C SER A 161 3.96 -2.86 14.95
N LEU A 162 3.17 -2.23 15.82
CA LEU A 162 3.68 -1.66 17.07
C LEU A 162 4.24 -2.74 18.01
N PHE A 163 3.57 -3.89 18.10
CA PHE A 163 4.05 -5.02 18.88
C PHE A 163 5.40 -5.53 18.35
N LEU A 164 5.52 -5.75 17.04
CA LEU A 164 6.77 -6.19 16.42
C LEU A 164 7.90 -5.17 16.59
N ALA A 165 7.60 -3.87 16.48
CA ALA A 165 8.57 -2.82 16.76
C ALA A 165 9.01 -2.87 18.23
N LEU A 166 8.10 -2.79 19.20
CA LEU A 166 8.45 -2.68 20.61
C LEU A 166 9.10 -3.95 21.19
N PHE A 167 8.60 -5.13 20.82
CA PHE A 167 9.05 -6.41 21.38
C PHE A 167 10.09 -7.14 20.52
N GLY A 168 10.15 -6.84 19.21
CA GLY A 168 11.22 -7.32 18.34
C GLY A 168 12.59 -6.79 18.77
N PHE A 169 12.69 -5.51 19.14
CA PHE A 169 13.92 -4.90 19.64
C PHE A 169 14.45 -5.56 20.94
N ARG A 170 13.56 -6.12 21.78
CA ARG A 170 13.97 -6.79 23.03
C ARG A 170 14.56 -8.18 22.83
N SER A 171 14.44 -8.76 21.63
CA SER A 171 14.92 -10.11 21.32
C SER A 171 16.26 -10.12 20.59
N ASP A 172 16.82 -8.95 20.25
CA ASP A 172 18.15 -8.84 19.65
C ASP A 172 19.25 -9.11 20.72
N PRO A 173 20.07 -10.17 20.58
CA PRO A 173 21.12 -10.48 21.55
C PRO A 173 22.14 -9.35 21.71
N ALA A 174 22.25 -8.40 20.78
CA ALA A 174 23.12 -7.24 20.91
C ALA A 174 22.63 -6.21 21.96
N ILE A 175 21.32 -6.14 22.24
CA ILE A 175 20.73 -5.19 23.20
C ILE A 175 20.61 -5.80 24.60
N ARG A 176 20.67 -7.13 24.71
CA ARG A 176 20.62 -7.88 25.98
C ARG A 176 21.83 -7.64 26.90
N SER A 177 22.86 -6.92 26.44
CA SER A 177 24.06 -6.57 27.21
C SER A 177 24.01 -5.19 27.89
N ILE A 178 22.90 -4.46 27.78
CA ILE A 178 22.76 -3.07 28.30
C ILE A 178 21.70 -2.97 29.43
N CYS A 179 21.13 -4.10 29.87
CA CYS A 179 20.32 -4.18 31.10
C CYS A 179 20.93 -5.23 32.03
#